data_AF-A0A7V0J2S5-F1
#
_entry.id   AF-A0A7V0J2S5-F1
#
_cell.length_a   1.000
_cell.length_b   1.000
_cell.length_c   1.000
_cell.angle_alpha   90.00
_cell.angle_beta   90.00
_cell.angle_gamma   90.00
#
_symmetry.space_group_name_H-M   'P 1'
#
loop_
_entity.id
_entity.type
_entity.pdbx_description
1 polymer ?
#
loop_
_entity_poly.entity_id
_entity_poly.type
_entity_poly.pdbx_seq_one_letter_code
_entity_poly.pdbx_strand_id
1 'polypeptide(L)'
;MRRSAATPAPMCRRSRSMRNSRRWSCPTRPASSNTPWSCPSTDLIDPQCPGDRQRVRFCPMSLLARLSETVGDAFEAAGVDRSYGTVVVSKRPDLGQFQCTGALAAARSVGRNPREIAQTVINALTATEMFAAVSIAGPGFINLTLTDAAITAVTQAAVDDERCGCTLVERPVRYIVDFGGPTVAKAMHVGHLRSTIIGDSLQRLLRFLGH
;
A
#
# COMPACT_ATOMS: atom_id res chain seq x y z
N MET A 1 56.06 -14.39 -27.00
CA MET A 1 54.59 -14.37 -26.83
C MET A 1 54.19 -15.25 -25.65
N ARG A 2 54.08 -14.69 -24.43
CA ARG A 2 53.53 -15.36 -23.25
C ARG A 2 52.30 -14.56 -22.83
N ARG A 3 51.11 -15.18 -22.93
CA ARG A 3 49.84 -14.57 -22.52
C ARG A 3 49.83 -14.47 -21.00
N SER A 4 49.62 -13.25 -20.50
CA SER A 4 49.45 -12.94 -19.08
C SER A 4 48.15 -13.56 -18.57
N ALA A 5 48.20 -14.26 -17.44
CA ALA A 5 47.04 -14.81 -16.77
C ALA A 5 46.28 -13.67 -16.06
N ALA A 6 45.03 -13.43 -16.44
CA ALA A 6 44.15 -12.50 -15.78
C ALA A 6 43.62 -13.12 -14.47
N THR A 7 43.87 -12.44 -13.35
CA THR A 7 43.35 -12.75 -12.01
C THR A 7 41.82 -12.63 -11.98
N PRO A 8 41.07 -13.56 -11.36
CA PRO A 8 39.62 -13.44 -11.25
C PRO A 8 39.23 -12.30 -10.29
N ALA A 9 38.17 -11.56 -10.66
CA ALA A 9 37.61 -10.46 -9.88
C ALA A 9 37.03 -10.93 -8.52
N PRO A 10 37.05 -10.09 -7.48
CA PRO A 10 36.60 -10.48 -6.14
C PRO A 10 35.07 -10.64 -6.09
N MET A 11 34.60 -11.87 -5.86
CA MET A 11 33.19 -12.17 -5.55
C MET A 11 32.87 -11.86 -4.08
N CYS A 12 31.71 -11.25 -3.84
CA CYS A 12 31.21 -10.91 -2.52
C CYS A 12 30.86 -12.19 -1.72
N ARG A 13 31.65 -12.53 -0.69
CA ARG A 13 31.40 -13.71 0.16
C ARG A 13 30.47 -13.36 1.33
N ARG A 14 29.37 -14.12 1.46
CA ARG A 14 28.57 -14.20 2.69
C ARG A 14 29.39 -14.87 3.80
N SER A 15 29.70 -14.15 4.87
CA SER A 15 30.13 -14.77 6.13
C SER A 15 28.93 -14.93 7.06
N ARG A 16 28.73 -16.13 7.61
CA ARG A 16 27.79 -16.39 8.71
C ARG A 16 28.53 -16.12 10.01
N SER A 17 28.16 -15.10 10.76
CA SER A 17 28.50 -15.01 12.19
C SER A 17 27.22 -15.13 13.03
N MET A 18 27.32 -15.87 14.13
CA MET A 18 26.27 -16.13 15.11
C MET A 18 26.03 -14.87 15.98
N ARG A 19 25.48 -13.80 15.41
CA ARG A 19 24.66 -12.83 16.14
C ARG A 19 23.91 -11.94 15.16
N ASN A 20 22.64 -11.74 15.47
CA ASN A 20 21.58 -11.20 14.64
C ASN A 20 21.90 -9.80 14.04
N SER A 21 22.53 -9.73 12.86
CA SER A 21 22.43 -8.61 11.90
C SER A 21 23.03 -9.01 10.54
N ARG A 22 22.25 -8.92 9.45
CA ARG A 22 22.74 -9.19 8.09
C ARG A 22 23.46 -7.94 7.57
N ARG A 23 24.78 -7.86 7.75
CA ARG A 23 25.60 -6.78 7.19
C ARG A 23 26.37 -7.32 5.98
N TRP A 24 26.10 -6.76 4.81
CA TRP A 24 26.93 -6.99 3.63
C TRP A 24 28.15 -6.07 3.72
N SER A 25 29.35 -6.63 3.65
CA SER A 25 30.60 -5.87 3.61
C SER A 25 31.22 -6.03 2.22
N CYS A 26 31.28 -4.92 1.46
CA CYS A 26 32.02 -4.85 0.21
C CYS A 26 33.53 -4.69 0.53
N PRO A 27 34.46 -5.41 -0.13
CA PRO A 27 35.86 -5.46 0.30
C PRO A 27 36.67 -4.18 0.10
N THR A 28 36.13 -3.15 -0.57
CA THR A 28 36.90 -1.97 -1.03
C THR A 28 36.67 -0.70 -0.23
N ARG A 29 36.00 -0.75 0.93
CA ARG A 29 35.78 0.46 1.75
C ARG A 29 36.89 0.65 2.80
N PRO A 30 37.80 1.62 2.67
CA PRO A 30 38.67 2.01 3.79
C PRO A 30 37.83 2.64 4.91
N ALA A 31 38.19 2.35 6.16
CA ALA A 31 37.35 2.48 7.35
C ALA A 31 37.06 3.91 7.85
N SER A 32 37.36 4.96 7.08
CA SER A 32 37.28 6.35 7.58
C SER A 32 36.82 7.35 6.50
N SER A 33 35.53 7.39 6.19
CA SER A 33 34.90 8.57 5.57
C SER A 33 33.38 8.55 5.78
N ASN A 34 32.82 9.72 6.11
CA ASN A 34 31.44 9.91 6.57
C ASN A 34 30.56 10.62 5.52
N THR A 35 30.85 10.48 4.23
CA THR A 35 30.03 11.03 3.14
C THR A 35 29.13 9.96 2.50
N PRO A 36 27.89 10.29 2.09
CA PRO A 36 27.03 9.38 1.33
C PRO A 36 27.65 9.08 -0.04
N TRP A 37 27.71 7.79 -0.40
CA TRP A 37 28.36 7.31 -1.63
C TRP A 37 27.40 7.42 -2.81
N SER A 38 27.77 8.14 -3.86
CA SER A 38 27.14 8.04 -5.19
C SER A 38 27.96 7.07 -6.04
N CYS A 39 27.30 6.02 -6.57
CA CYS A 39 27.95 5.07 -7.47
C CYS A 39 28.34 5.77 -8.79
N PRO A 40 29.60 5.69 -9.22
CA PRO A 40 29.98 6.04 -10.59
C PRO A 40 29.78 4.80 -11.49
N SER A 41 29.32 5.04 -12.71
CA SER A 41 29.12 4.09 -13.82
C SER A 41 27.80 3.30 -13.82
N THR A 42 27.05 3.50 -14.91
CA THR A 42 25.67 3.07 -15.14
C THR A 42 25.57 1.71 -15.86
N ASP A 43 26.69 1.06 -16.17
CA ASP A 43 26.68 -0.01 -17.20
C ASP A 43 26.90 -1.44 -16.69
N LEU A 44 26.94 -1.67 -15.38
CA LEU A 44 26.98 -3.02 -14.80
C LEU A 44 26.09 -3.10 -13.56
N ILE A 45 24.78 -3.12 -13.79
CA ILE A 45 23.80 -3.41 -12.74
C ILE A 45 23.78 -4.92 -12.53
N ASP A 46 24.48 -5.37 -11.50
CA ASP A 46 24.37 -6.72 -10.93
C ASP A 46 22.90 -6.95 -10.48
N PRO A 47 22.18 -7.96 -11.02
CA PRO A 47 20.76 -8.18 -10.72
C PRO A 47 20.46 -8.58 -9.28
N GLN A 48 21.48 -8.70 -8.41
CA GLN A 48 21.32 -9.02 -6.99
C GLN A 48 21.54 -7.83 -6.04
N CYS A 49 21.73 -6.61 -6.57
CA CYS A 49 21.87 -5.43 -5.72
C CYS A 49 20.49 -4.99 -5.16
N PRO A 50 20.30 -4.90 -3.83
CA PRO A 50 19.03 -4.51 -3.21
C PRO A 50 18.85 -2.98 -3.28
N GLY A 51 18.82 -2.45 -4.50
CA GLY A 51 18.19 -1.18 -4.84
C GLY A 51 16.72 -1.47 -5.11
N ASP A 52 15.97 -1.74 -4.04
CA ASP A 52 14.57 -2.16 -4.08
C ASP A 52 13.67 -0.99 -4.52
N ARG A 53 13.68 -0.69 -5.82
CA ARG A 53 12.70 0.20 -6.47
C ARG A 53 11.56 -0.55 -7.14
N GLN A 54 11.59 -1.87 -7.15
CA GLN A 54 10.57 -2.69 -7.81
C GLN A 54 10.35 -4.00 -7.05
N ARG A 55 9.94 -3.89 -5.79
CA ARG A 55 8.96 -4.81 -5.23
C ARG A 55 7.89 -3.95 -4.60
N VAL A 56 6.90 -3.58 -5.42
CA VAL A 56 5.55 -3.36 -4.90
C VAL A 56 5.20 -4.67 -4.21
N ARG A 57 5.48 -4.76 -2.90
CA ARG A 57 4.92 -5.82 -2.09
C ARG A 57 3.44 -5.68 -2.34
N PHE A 58 2.81 -6.68 -2.96
CA PHE A 58 1.37 -6.83 -2.92
C PHE A 58 1.02 -6.97 -1.43
N CYS A 59 0.91 -5.82 -0.76
CA CYS A 59 0.24 -5.69 0.50
C CYS A 59 -1.23 -5.76 0.10
N PRO A 60 -2.02 -6.75 0.57
CA PRO A 60 -3.44 -6.80 0.28
C PRO A 60 -4.11 -5.63 0.99
N MET A 61 -4.07 -4.49 0.31
CA MET A 61 -4.76 -3.28 0.64
C MET A 61 -6.16 -3.37 0.05
N SER A 62 -7.15 -2.82 0.76
CA SER A 62 -8.48 -2.66 0.21
C SER A 62 -8.42 -1.93 -1.15
N LEU A 63 -9.39 -2.17 -2.03
CA LEU A 63 -9.45 -1.48 -3.32
C LEU A 63 -9.35 0.04 -3.14
N LEU A 64 -10.05 0.59 -2.13
CA LEU A 64 -9.98 2.01 -1.77
C LEU A 64 -8.58 2.46 -1.35
N ALA A 65 -7.85 1.65 -0.58
CA ALA A 65 -6.49 1.98 -0.18
C ALA A 65 -5.52 1.94 -1.38
N ARG A 66 -5.67 0.97 -2.30
CA ARG A 66 -4.90 0.91 -3.56
C ARG A 66 -5.17 2.13 -4.45
N LEU A 67 -6.44 2.53 -4.56
CA LEU A 67 -6.82 3.73 -5.31
C LEU A 67 -6.26 5.00 -4.66
N SER A 68 -6.32 5.09 -3.33
CA SER A 68 -5.77 6.23 -2.58
C SER A 68 -4.25 6.32 -2.72
N GLU A 69 -3.55 5.18 -2.78
CA GLU A 69 -2.12 5.15 -3.04
C GLU A 69 -1.78 5.68 -4.44
N THR A 70 -2.47 5.16 -5.46
CA THR A 70 -2.29 5.55 -6.87
C THR A 70 -2.59 7.03 -7.10
N VAL A 71 -3.68 7.52 -6.50
CA VAL A 71 -4.05 8.93 -6.57
C VAL A 71 -3.08 9.80 -5.77
N GLY A 72 -2.61 9.33 -4.60
CA GLY A 72 -1.57 10.00 -3.83
C GLY A 72 -0.29 10.20 -4.62
N ASP A 73 0.17 9.19 -5.36
CA ASP A 73 1.36 9.29 -6.21
C ASP A 73 1.15 10.30 -7.36
N ALA A 74 -0.07 10.37 -7.91
CA ALA A 74 -0.42 11.38 -8.91
C ALA A 74 -0.44 12.82 -8.34
N PHE A 75 -0.84 13.00 -7.07
CA PHE A 75 -0.74 14.29 -6.37
C PHE A 75 0.71 14.70 -6.10
N GLU A 76 1.56 13.75 -5.73
CA GLU A 76 2.99 13.98 -5.53
C GLU A 76 3.67 14.39 -6.84
N ALA A 77 3.33 13.73 -7.96
CA ALA A 77 3.80 14.12 -9.29
C ALA A 77 3.32 15.52 -9.72
N ALA A 78 2.18 15.98 -9.20
CA ALA A 78 1.67 17.33 -9.42
C ALA A 78 2.32 18.40 -8.51
N GLY A 79 3.26 18.01 -7.63
CA GLY A 79 3.96 18.89 -6.71
C GLY A 79 3.14 19.28 -5.48
N VAL A 80 2.17 18.45 -5.09
CA VAL A 80 1.32 18.64 -3.91
C VAL A 80 1.55 17.47 -2.94
N ASP A 81 1.29 17.68 -1.65
CA ASP A 81 1.38 16.64 -0.63
C ASP A 81 0.50 15.41 -0.93
N ARG A 82 1.07 14.22 -0.72
CA ARG A 82 0.43 12.92 -0.96
C ARG A 82 -0.83 12.69 -0.13
N SER A 83 -0.96 13.31 1.04
CA SER A 83 -2.10 13.13 1.94
C SER A 83 -3.43 13.55 1.32
N TYR A 84 -3.40 14.45 0.34
CA TYR A 84 -4.61 14.90 -0.35
C TYR A 84 -5.20 13.83 -1.27
N GLY A 85 -4.45 12.77 -1.64
CA GLY A 85 -4.91 11.71 -2.54
C GLY A 85 -5.92 10.71 -1.96
N THR A 86 -6.65 11.05 -0.90
CA THR A 86 -7.61 10.12 -0.28
C THR A 86 -8.83 9.92 -1.19
N VAL A 87 -9.14 8.66 -1.51
CA VAL A 87 -10.28 8.27 -2.35
C VAL A 87 -11.42 7.73 -1.49
N VAL A 88 -12.64 8.19 -1.79
CA VAL A 88 -13.87 7.79 -1.09
C VAL A 88 -14.87 7.23 -2.10
N VAL A 89 -15.75 6.33 -1.66
CA VAL A 89 -16.88 5.88 -2.49
C VAL A 89 -17.79 7.06 -2.81
N SER A 90 -18.22 7.16 -4.06
CA SER A 90 -19.15 8.20 -4.48
C SER A 90 -20.52 7.99 -3.83
N LYS A 91 -21.14 9.08 -3.35
CA LYS A 91 -22.54 9.05 -2.88
C LYS A 91 -23.54 9.08 -4.03
N ARG A 92 -23.08 9.41 -5.24
CA ARG A 92 -23.90 9.53 -6.45
C ARG A 92 -23.31 8.62 -7.54
N PRO A 93 -23.96 7.49 -7.86
CA PRO A 93 -23.44 6.55 -8.85
C PRO A 93 -23.37 7.15 -10.25
N ASP A 94 -24.19 8.16 -10.56
CA ASP A 94 -24.25 8.80 -11.88
C ASP A 94 -22.97 9.56 -12.26
N LEU A 95 -22.22 10.05 -11.26
CA LEU A 95 -21.03 10.88 -11.46
C LEU A 95 -19.74 10.06 -11.52
N GLY A 96 -19.76 8.83 -10.99
CA GLY A 96 -18.61 7.95 -10.89
C GLY A 96 -18.73 6.98 -9.71
N GLN A 97 -17.88 5.96 -9.70
CA GLN A 97 -17.83 4.94 -8.64
C GLN A 97 -17.09 5.46 -7.41
N PHE A 98 -15.99 6.18 -7.63
CA PHE A 98 -15.15 6.76 -6.58
C PHE A 98 -14.93 8.25 -6.83
N GLN A 99 -14.62 8.96 -5.75
CA GLN A 99 -14.40 10.40 -5.77
C GLN A 99 -13.17 10.75 -4.90
N CYS A 100 -12.41 11.74 -5.35
CA CYS A 100 -11.33 12.36 -4.58
C CYS A 100 -11.61 13.87 -4.43
N THR A 101 -11.67 14.33 -3.18
CA THR A 101 -11.87 15.75 -2.81
C THR A 101 -10.56 16.48 -2.54
N GLY A 102 -9.43 15.77 -2.65
CA GLY A 102 -8.08 16.26 -2.36
C GLY A 102 -7.70 17.54 -3.07
N ALA A 103 -8.11 17.69 -4.33
CA ALA A 103 -7.72 18.83 -5.15
C ALA A 103 -8.20 20.18 -4.58
N LEU A 104 -9.33 20.21 -3.86
CA LEU A 104 -9.82 21.43 -3.19
C LEU A 104 -8.95 21.82 -1.99
N ALA A 105 -8.53 20.84 -1.20
CA ALA A 105 -7.67 21.07 -0.04
C ALA A 105 -6.24 21.44 -0.47
N ALA A 106 -5.72 20.75 -1.49
CA ALA A 106 -4.48 21.07 -2.17
C ALA A 106 -4.45 22.51 -2.69
N ALA A 107 -5.49 22.93 -3.42
CA ALA A 107 -5.60 24.27 -3.97
C ALA A 107 -5.54 25.38 -2.91
N ARG A 108 -6.19 25.17 -1.76
CA ARG A 108 -6.13 26.11 -0.63
C ARG A 108 -4.73 26.20 -0.04
N SER A 109 -3.99 25.11 0.01
CA SER A 109 -2.62 25.08 0.56
C SER A 109 -1.59 25.74 -0.37
N VAL A 110 -1.69 25.52 -1.68
CA VAL A 110 -0.72 26.01 -2.68
C VAL A 110 -1.14 27.37 -3.28
N GLY A 111 -2.38 27.83 -3.03
CA GLY A 111 -2.90 29.08 -3.59
C GLY A 111 -3.11 29.03 -5.12
N ARG A 112 -3.31 27.83 -5.69
CA ARG A 112 -3.52 27.61 -7.13
C ARG A 112 -4.98 27.31 -7.44
N ASN A 113 -5.36 27.42 -8.72
CA ASN A 113 -6.70 27.06 -9.16
C ASN A 113 -6.93 25.54 -8.98
N PRO A 114 -7.98 25.11 -8.24
CA PRO A 114 -8.25 23.70 -8.03
C PRO A 114 -8.43 22.90 -9.32
N ARG A 115 -8.96 23.53 -10.38
CA ARG A 115 -9.15 22.87 -11.68
C ARG A 115 -7.83 22.53 -12.36
N GLU A 116 -6.81 23.38 -12.23
CA GLU A 116 -5.49 23.11 -12.82
C GLU A 116 -4.78 21.94 -12.13
N ILE A 117 -4.88 21.89 -10.79
CA ILE A 117 -4.34 20.76 -10.01
C ILE A 117 -5.08 19.48 -10.40
N ALA A 118 -6.41 19.52 -10.44
CA ALA A 118 -7.21 18.37 -10.86
C ALA A 118 -6.84 17.90 -12.27
N GLN A 119 -6.68 18.80 -13.25
CA GLN A 119 -6.29 18.43 -14.60
C GLN A 119 -4.89 17.79 -14.66
N THR A 120 -3.94 18.30 -13.89
CA THR A 120 -2.59 17.73 -13.81
C THR A 120 -2.63 16.31 -13.24
N VAL A 121 -3.41 16.11 -12.18
CA VAL A 121 -3.63 14.79 -11.58
C VAL A 121 -4.32 13.83 -12.55
N ILE A 122 -5.33 14.29 -13.30
CA ILE A 122 -5.98 13.47 -14.34
C ILE A 122 -4.98 13.03 -15.40
N ASN A 123 -4.12 13.94 -15.88
CA ASN A 123 -3.13 13.58 -16.90
C ASN A 123 -2.16 12.49 -16.39
N ALA A 124 -1.79 12.53 -15.11
CA ALA A 124 -0.99 11.48 -14.49
C ALA A 124 -1.78 10.16 -14.32
N LEU A 125 -3.08 10.23 -13.98
CA LEU A 125 -3.93 9.05 -13.79
C LEU A 125 -4.30 8.36 -15.10
N THR A 126 -4.49 9.10 -16.20
CA THR A 126 -4.77 8.54 -17.53
C THR A 126 -3.61 7.69 -18.05
N ALA A 127 -2.39 7.89 -17.54
CA ALA A 127 -1.26 7.00 -17.85
C ALA A 127 -1.39 5.61 -17.22
N THR A 128 -2.34 5.41 -16.29
CA THR A 128 -2.57 4.14 -15.61
C THR A 128 -3.77 3.41 -16.22
N GLU A 129 -3.59 2.17 -16.68
CA GLU A 129 -4.64 1.35 -17.33
C GLU A 129 -5.82 0.93 -16.40
N MET A 130 -5.82 1.38 -15.15
CA MET A 130 -6.83 1.04 -14.15
C MET A 130 -8.13 1.85 -14.29
N PHE A 131 -8.09 3.01 -14.94
CA PHE A 131 -9.20 3.95 -15.01
C PHE A 131 -9.83 3.99 -16.41
N ALA A 132 -11.14 3.76 -16.49
CA ALA A 132 -11.91 3.84 -17.74
C ALA A 132 -12.25 5.29 -18.09
N ALA A 133 -12.65 6.07 -17.08
CA ALA A 133 -12.98 7.46 -17.24
C ALA A 133 -12.66 8.22 -15.95
N VAL A 134 -12.03 9.38 -16.11
CA VAL A 134 -11.76 10.32 -15.02
C VAL A 134 -12.33 11.68 -15.41
N SER A 135 -13.22 12.24 -14.60
CA SER A 135 -13.87 13.52 -14.88
C SER A 135 -13.71 14.50 -13.72
N ILE A 136 -13.69 15.79 -14.04
CA ILE A 136 -13.71 16.87 -13.05
C ILE A 136 -15.16 17.35 -12.90
N ALA A 137 -15.70 17.24 -11.69
CA ALA A 137 -16.97 17.85 -11.34
C ALA A 137 -16.78 19.15 -10.56
N GLY A 138 -17.53 20.18 -10.95
CA GLY A 138 -17.68 21.43 -10.22
C GLY A 138 -16.35 22.16 -9.92
N PRO A 139 -16.07 22.48 -8.64
CA PRO A 139 -14.91 23.26 -8.23
C PRO A 139 -13.62 22.46 -8.07
N GLY A 140 -13.59 21.15 -8.35
CA GLY A 140 -12.38 20.32 -8.19
C GLY A 140 -12.60 18.94 -7.59
N PHE A 141 -13.78 18.35 -7.78
CA PHE A 141 -14.00 16.94 -7.44
C PHE A 141 -13.49 16.07 -8.58
N ILE A 142 -12.61 15.11 -8.29
CA ILE A 142 -12.12 14.15 -9.28
C ILE A 142 -12.98 12.89 -9.14
N ASN A 143 -13.79 12.60 -10.14
CA ASN A 143 -14.58 11.37 -10.20
C ASN A 143 -13.83 10.31 -10.99
N LEU A 144 -13.79 9.10 -10.46
CA LEU A 144 -13.04 7.97 -10.99
C LEU A 144 -14.00 6.83 -11.33
N THR A 145 -13.86 6.30 -12.54
CA THR A 145 -14.53 5.08 -13.01
C THR A 145 -13.46 4.07 -13.38
N LEU A 146 -13.53 2.87 -12.78
CA LEU A 146 -12.56 1.81 -13.03
C LEU A 146 -12.87 1.06 -14.32
N THR A 147 -11.86 0.42 -14.90
CA THR A 147 -12.05 -0.54 -16.00
C THR A 147 -12.56 -1.88 -15.47
N ASP A 148 -13.39 -2.57 -16.28
CA ASP A 148 -13.88 -3.91 -15.95
C ASP A 148 -12.73 -4.90 -15.75
N ALA A 149 -11.63 -4.73 -16.49
CA ALA A 149 -10.41 -5.52 -16.35
C ALA A 149 -9.78 -5.35 -14.96
N ALA A 150 -9.71 -4.12 -14.45
CA ALA A 150 -9.16 -3.85 -13.11
C ALA A 150 -10.03 -4.46 -12.01
N ILE A 151 -11.36 -4.36 -12.13
CA ILE A 151 -12.30 -4.97 -11.19
C ILE A 151 -12.14 -6.49 -11.21
N THR A 152 -12.17 -7.10 -12.39
CA THR A 152 -12.01 -8.55 -12.57
C THR A 152 -10.70 -9.04 -11.99
N ALA A 153 -9.59 -8.34 -12.21
CA ALA A 153 -8.29 -8.70 -11.66
C ALA A 153 -8.28 -8.66 -10.12
N VAL A 154 -8.93 -7.67 -9.50
CA VAL A 154 -9.04 -7.58 -8.03
C VAL A 154 -9.91 -8.70 -7.48
N THR A 155 -11.05 -8.98 -8.12
CA THR A 155 -11.97 -10.03 -7.69
C THR A 155 -11.34 -11.41 -7.84
N GLN A 156 -10.65 -11.67 -8.94
CA GLN A 156 -9.95 -12.94 -9.16
C GLN A 156 -8.87 -13.15 -8.10
N ALA A 157 -8.05 -12.13 -7.81
CA ALA A 157 -7.05 -12.19 -6.76
C ALA A 157 -7.66 -12.46 -5.37
N ALA A 158 -8.87 -11.98 -5.10
CA ALA A 158 -9.58 -12.27 -3.85
C ALA A 158 -10.13 -13.71 -3.82
N VAL A 159 -10.63 -14.24 -4.94
CA VAL A 159 -11.11 -15.62 -5.05
C VAL A 159 -9.99 -16.63 -4.90
N ASP A 160 -8.81 -16.32 -5.45
CA ASP A 160 -7.64 -17.19 -5.39
C ASP A 160 -6.95 -17.19 -4.01
N ASP A 161 -7.28 -16.24 -3.14
CA ASP A 161 -6.77 -16.16 -1.78
C ASP A 161 -7.66 -16.95 -0.80
N GLU A 162 -7.05 -17.86 -0.04
CA GLU A 162 -7.70 -18.65 1.00
C GLU A 162 -8.42 -17.77 2.05
N ARG A 163 -7.95 -16.54 2.25
CA ARG A 163 -8.54 -15.58 3.19
C ARG A 163 -9.29 -14.44 2.51
N CYS A 164 -9.64 -14.60 1.23
CA CYS A 164 -10.43 -13.66 0.45
C CYS A 164 -9.85 -12.22 0.43
N GLY A 165 -8.52 -12.06 0.43
CA GLY A 165 -7.87 -10.76 0.49
C GLY A 165 -7.75 -10.15 1.89
N CYS A 166 -8.11 -10.88 2.95
CA CYS A 166 -7.94 -10.43 4.32
C CYS A 166 -6.49 -10.60 4.79
N THR A 167 -5.83 -9.51 5.18
CA THR A 167 -4.49 -9.56 5.76
C THR A 167 -4.52 -10.00 7.22
N LEU A 168 -3.45 -10.67 7.65
CA LEU A 168 -3.19 -10.83 9.08
C LEU A 168 -2.64 -9.52 9.63
N VAL A 169 -2.97 -9.22 10.88
CA VAL A 169 -2.40 -8.07 11.57
C VAL A 169 -0.90 -8.30 11.79
N GLU A 170 -0.07 -7.31 11.45
CA GLU A 170 1.39 -7.41 11.60
C GLU A 170 1.83 -7.59 13.05
N ARG A 171 1.04 -7.05 13.99
CA ARG A 171 1.27 -7.08 15.43
C ARG A 171 0.04 -7.64 16.14
N PRO A 172 -0.03 -8.97 16.38
CA PRO A 172 -1.14 -9.58 17.10
C PRO A 172 -1.21 -9.03 18.54
N VAL A 173 -2.42 -8.89 19.05
CA VAL A 173 -2.69 -8.36 20.39
C VAL A 173 -3.71 -9.26 21.05
N ARG A 174 -3.47 -9.66 22.29
CA ARG A 174 -4.42 -10.47 23.04
C ARG A 174 -5.63 -9.63 23.47
N TYR A 175 -6.80 -9.94 22.92
CA TYR A 175 -8.08 -9.38 23.36
C TYR A 175 -8.77 -10.34 24.33
N ILE A 176 -9.27 -9.78 25.44
CA ILE A 176 -10.18 -10.48 26.34
C ILE A 176 -11.58 -9.93 26.05
N VAL A 177 -12.45 -10.79 25.51
CA VAL A 177 -13.83 -10.43 25.22
C VAL A 177 -14.72 -11.12 26.25
N ASP A 178 -15.30 -10.35 27.14
CA ASP A 178 -16.29 -10.81 28.11
C ASP A 178 -17.70 -10.57 27.54
N PHE A 179 -18.48 -11.63 27.39
CA PHE A 179 -19.81 -11.58 26.79
C PHE A 179 -20.73 -12.69 27.28
N GLY A 180 -22.03 -12.52 27.07
CA GLY A 180 -23.07 -13.46 27.48
C GLY A 180 -23.50 -13.30 28.93
N GLY A 181 -22.56 -13.41 29.88
CA GLY A 181 -22.75 -13.17 31.33
C GLY A 181 -24.11 -13.62 31.92
N PRO A 182 -24.61 -14.84 31.65
CA PRO A 182 -25.92 -15.25 32.14
C PRO A 182 -25.91 -15.47 33.65
N THR A 183 -26.93 -14.96 34.34
CA THR A 183 -27.11 -15.18 35.79
C THR A 183 -27.50 -16.62 36.08
N VAL A 184 -26.70 -17.34 36.89
CA VAL A 184 -26.88 -18.77 37.23
C VAL A 184 -28.29 -19.11 37.77
N ALA A 185 -28.93 -18.17 38.47
CA ALA A 185 -30.22 -18.37 39.11
C ALA A 185 -31.44 -18.11 38.20
N LYS A 186 -31.24 -17.72 36.93
CA LYS A 186 -32.33 -17.40 36.00
C LYS A 186 -32.11 -18.04 34.64
N ALA A 187 -33.20 -18.48 34.01
CA ALA A 187 -33.17 -18.94 32.63
C ALA A 187 -32.66 -17.84 31.70
N MET A 188 -31.95 -18.23 30.64
CA MET A 188 -31.51 -17.28 29.61
C MET A 188 -32.74 -16.68 28.90
N HIS A 189 -32.76 -15.36 28.79
CA HIS A 189 -33.79 -14.63 28.05
C HIS A 189 -33.18 -13.89 26.85
N VAL A 190 -34.06 -13.31 26.01
CA VAL A 190 -33.68 -12.61 24.76
C VAL A 190 -32.66 -11.47 24.97
N GLY A 191 -32.58 -10.92 26.19
CA GLY A 191 -31.59 -9.89 26.55
C GLY A 191 -30.15 -10.41 26.54
N HIS A 192 -29.94 -11.68 26.94
CA HIS A 192 -28.62 -12.32 26.90
C HIS A 192 -28.22 -12.74 25.47
N LEU A 193 -29.18 -12.94 24.56
CA LEU A 193 -28.88 -13.34 23.18
C LEU A 193 -28.07 -12.25 22.45
N ARG A 194 -28.41 -10.97 22.66
CA ARG A 194 -27.72 -9.87 21.99
C ARG A 194 -26.24 -9.80 22.37
N SER A 195 -25.92 -9.84 23.66
CA SER A 195 -24.52 -9.82 24.12
C SER A 195 -23.77 -11.06 23.66
N THR A 196 -24.43 -12.23 23.67
CA THR A 196 -23.84 -13.49 23.24
C THR A 196 -23.46 -13.48 21.76
N ILE A 197 -24.39 -13.07 20.89
CA ILE A 197 -24.18 -13.05 19.43
C ILE A 197 -23.12 -12.02 19.04
N ILE A 198 -23.16 -10.82 19.63
CA ILE A 198 -22.18 -9.77 19.34
C ILE A 198 -20.78 -10.20 19.79
N GLY A 199 -20.66 -10.76 21.00
CA GLY A 199 -19.38 -11.21 21.53
C GLY A 199 -18.78 -12.37 20.75
N ASP A 200 -19.59 -13.36 20.36
CA ASP A 200 -19.14 -14.47 19.51
C ASP A 200 -18.69 -13.98 18.13
N SER A 201 -19.45 -13.06 17.52
CA SER A 201 -19.08 -12.45 16.24
C SER A 201 -17.76 -11.69 16.33
N LEU A 202 -17.56 -10.92 17.40
CA LEU A 202 -16.32 -10.17 17.62
C LEU A 202 -15.13 -11.12 17.82
N GLN A 203 -15.29 -12.17 18.62
CA GLN A 203 -14.23 -13.16 18.83
C GLN A 203 -13.83 -13.84 17.50
N ARG A 204 -14.80 -14.21 16.67
CA ARG A 204 -14.54 -14.82 15.36
C ARG A 204 -13.80 -13.86 14.42
N LEU A 205 -14.21 -12.59 14.38
CA LEU A 205 -13.54 -11.57 13.57
C LEU A 205 -12.11 -11.32 14.02
N LEU A 206 -11.86 -11.19 15.33
CA LEU A 206 -10.51 -10.97 15.87
C LEU A 206 -9.59 -12.15 15.57
N ARG A 207 -10.07 -13.38 15.72
CA ARG A 207 -9.33 -14.59 15.33
C ARG A 207 -9.07 -14.62 13.82
N PHE A 208 -10.07 -14.27 13.01
CA PHE A 208 -9.92 -14.22 11.57
C PHE A 208 -8.86 -13.21 11.15
N LEU A 209 -8.78 -12.04 11.80
CA LEU A 209 -7.73 -11.02 11.58
C LEU A 209 -6.34 -11.44 12.09
N GLY A 210 -6.25 -12.52 12.88
CA GLY A 210 -4.99 -13.04 13.41
C GLY A 210 -4.52 -12.37 14.69
N HIS A 211 -5.44 -11.79 15.49
CA HIS A 211 -5.12 -11.23 16.81
C HIS A 211 -4.97 -12.29 17.90
#